data_AF-A0A3P7P6R0-F1
#
_entry.id   AF-A0A3P7P6R0-F1
#
_cell.length_a   1.000
_cell.length_b   1.000
_cell.length_c   1.000
_cell.angle_alpha   90.00
_cell.angle_beta   90.00
_cell.angle_gamma   90.00
#
_symmetry.space_group_name_H-M   'P 1'
#
loop_
_entity.id
_entity.type
_entity.pdbx_description
1 polymer ?
#
loop_
_entity_poly.entity_id
_entity_poly.type
_entity_poly.pdbx_seq_one_letter_code
_entity_poly.pdbx_strand_id
1 'polypeptide(L)'
;MPRPRLTDDDGDESLLLIPPSRMRNMMKSSPDVDCVSSESVICLIKATEMFIKEILTLSYSKSSGELTYENLSRTQSQLSRYSFLSDILPPKITFKEWTEKYKHLYEQSYSILCL
;
A
#
# COMPACT_ATOMS: atom_id res chain seq x y z
N MET A 1 -28.31 -41.02 -4.09
CA MET A 1 -26.89 -40.72 -3.80
C MET A 1 -26.81 -39.32 -3.23
N PRO A 2 -26.47 -39.14 -1.94
CA PRO A 2 -26.21 -37.81 -1.38
C PRO A 2 -24.89 -37.28 -1.97
N ARG A 3 -24.86 -35.99 -2.38
CA ARG A 3 -23.62 -35.34 -2.82
C ARG A 3 -22.59 -35.38 -1.67
N PRO A 4 -21.31 -35.67 -1.94
CA PRO A 4 -20.26 -35.51 -0.93
C PRO A 4 -20.25 -34.06 -0.48
N ARG A 5 -20.37 -33.83 0.84
CA ARG A 5 -20.05 -32.55 1.45
C ARG A 5 -18.53 -32.42 1.40
N LEU A 6 -18.04 -31.37 0.73
CA LEU A 6 -16.65 -30.92 0.85
C LEU A 6 -16.46 -30.34 2.26
N THR A 7 -16.25 -31.23 3.20
CA THR A 7 -15.56 -31.02 4.47
C THR A 7 -14.47 -32.10 4.37
N ASP A 8 -13.19 -31.78 4.14
CA ASP A 8 -12.37 -30.88 4.93
C ASP A 8 -11.32 -30.20 4.03
N ASP A 9 -11.45 -28.89 3.85
CA ASP A 9 -10.35 -28.04 3.37
C ASP A 9 -9.64 -27.49 4.61
N ASP A 10 -8.83 -28.33 5.26
CA ASP A 10 -7.81 -27.88 6.24
C ASP A 10 -6.65 -27.22 5.47
N GLY A 11 -7.00 -26.25 4.61
CA GLY A 11 -6.09 -25.43 3.84
C GLY A 11 -5.45 -24.39 4.74
N ASP A 12 -4.44 -24.80 5.52
CA ASP A 12 -3.32 -23.98 5.95
C ASP A 12 -3.65 -22.53 6.43
N GLU A 13 -4.75 -22.34 7.16
CA GLU A 13 -5.03 -21.07 7.84
C GLU A 13 -3.94 -20.74 8.88
N SER A 14 -3.12 -21.74 9.25
CA SER A 14 -2.01 -21.61 10.20
C SER A 14 -0.75 -20.93 9.65
N LEU A 15 -0.62 -20.70 8.34
CA LEU A 15 0.54 -20.03 7.71
C LEU A 15 0.24 -18.60 7.18
N LEU A 16 -0.87 -18.00 7.61
CA LEU A 16 -1.18 -16.60 7.27
C LEU A 16 -0.46 -15.64 8.22
N LEU A 17 0.37 -14.75 7.68
CA LEU A 17 1.10 -13.73 8.46
C LEU A 17 0.15 -12.64 8.99
N ILE A 18 -1.02 -12.49 8.37
CA ILE A 18 -2.05 -11.54 8.77
C ILE A 18 -3.29 -12.33 9.17
N PRO A 19 -3.82 -12.15 10.40
CA PRO A 19 -5.04 -12.83 10.83
C PRO A 19 -6.23 -12.48 9.93
N PRO A 20 -7.05 -13.47 9.50
CA PRO A 20 -8.23 -13.23 8.66
C PRO A 20 -9.21 -12.20 9.21
N SER A 21 -9.41 -12.16 10.53
CA SER A 21 -10.26 -11.16 11.20
C SER A 21 -9.76 -9.74 11.00
N ARG A 22 -8.43 -9.52 11.09
CA ARG A 22 -7.80 -8.22 10.90
C ARG A 22 -7.92 -7.76 9.45
N MET A 23 -7.67 -8.66 8.51
CA MET A 23 -7.83 -8.34 7.09
C MET A 23 -9.28 -7.98 6.76
N ARG A 24 -10.25 -8.73 7.29
CA ARG A 24 -11.68 -8.44 7.09
C ARG A 24 -12.07 -7.05 7.63
N ASN A 25 -11.52 -6.64 8.76
CA ASN A 25 -11.73 -5.30 9.31
C ASN A 25 -11.11 -4.20 8.44
N MET A 26 -9.90 -4.43 7.89
CA MET A 26 -9.27 -3.51 6.93
C MET A 26 -10.09 -3.38 5.63
N MET A 27 -10.68 -4.47 5.14
CA MET A 27 -11.56 -4.40 3.97
C MET A 27 -12.83 -3.59 4.26
N LYS A 28 -13.44 -3.82 5.43
CA LYS A 28 -14.68 -3.14 5.86
C LYS A 28 -14.51 -1.69 6.33
N SER A 29 -13.28 -1.19 6.51
CA SER A 29 -13.08 0.24 6.77
C SER A 29 -13.34 1.10 5.53
N SER A 30 -13.49 0.49 4.36
CA SER A 30 -13.87 1.17 3.13
C SER A 30 -15.39 1.35 3.10
N PRO A 31 -15.91 2.56 2.80
CA PRO A 31 -17.34 2.88 2.90
C PRO A 31 -18.24 2.06 1.97
N ASP A 32 -17.70 1.49 0.89
CA ASP A 32 -18.45 0.79 -0.15
C ASP A 32 -18.39 -0.76 -0.04
N VAL A 33 -17.94 -1.30 1.10
CA VAL A 33 -17.72 -2.74 1.28
C VAL A 33 -18.72 -3.32 2.29
N ASP A 34 -19.84 -3.85 1.79
CA ASP A 34 -20.90 -4.47 2.61
C ASP A 34 -20.56 -5.91 3.03
N CYS A 35 -20.23 -6.76 2.05
CA CYS A 35 -20.01 -8.20 2.24
C CYS A 35 -18.62 -8.62 1.75
N VAL A 36 -17.92 -9.41 2.57
CA VAL A 36 -16.58 -9.91 2.28
C VAL A 36 -16.58 -11.42 2.43
N SER A 37 -16.34 -12.16 1.33
CA SER A 37 -16.21 -13.63 1.36
C SER A 37 -14.88 -14.06 2.01
N SER A 38 -14.82 -15.28 2.53
CA SER A 38 -13.58 -15.81 3.13
C SER A 38 -12.46 -16.00 2.11
N GLU A 39 -12.77 -16.43 0.89
CA GLU A 39 -11.78 -16.56 -0.19
C GLU A 39 -11.12 -15.22 -0.54
N SER A 40 -11.90 -14.14 -0.61
CA SER A 40 -11.36 -12.80 -0.86
C SER A 40 -10.42 -12.34 0.26
N VAL A 41 -10.73 -12.69 1.52
CA VAL A 41 -9.86 -12.40 2.66
C VAL A 41 -8.52 -13.13 2.51
N ILE A 42 -8.55 -14.43 2.23
CA ILE A 42 -7.33 -15.24 2.09
C ILE A 42 -6.48 -14.74 0.90
N CYS A 43 -7.12 -14.47 -0.24
CA CYS A 43 -6.46 -13.91 -1.42
C CYS A 43 -5.77 -12.58 -1.11
N LEU A 44 -6.47 -11.67 -0.42
CA LEU A 44 -5.91 -10.37 -0.06
C LEU A 44 -4.78 -10.46 0.95
N ILE A 45 -4.82 -11.42 1.88
CA ILE A 45 -3.71 -11.70 2.80
C ILE A 45 -2.47 -12.08 2.00
N LYS A 46 -2.57 -13.06 1.11
CA LYS A 46 -1.44 -13.49 0.29
C LYS A 46 -0.93 -12.39 -0.63
N ALA A 47 -1.84 -11.61 -1.24
CA ALA A 47 -1.47 -10.45 -2.03
C ALA A 47 -0.70 -9.40 -1.19
N THR A 48 -1.12 -9.16 0.05
CA THR A 48 -0.45 -8.22 0.97
C THR A 48 0.93 -8.73 1.39
N GLU A 49 1.06 -10.02 1.68
CA GLU A 49 2.36 -10.65 1.98
C GLU A 49 3.34 -10.49 0.81
N MET A 50 2.88 -10.78 -0.41
CA MET A 50 3.66 -10.61 -1.64
C MET A 50 4.02 -9.14 -1.88
N PHE A 51 3.07 -8.24 -1.70
CA PHE A 51 3.26 -6.80 -1.85
C PHE A 51 4.36 -6.27 -0.92
N ILE A 52 4.31 -6.63 0.36
CA ILE A 52 5.32 -6.24 1.35
C ILE A 52 6.68 -6.80 0.95
N LYS A 53 6.77 -8.09 0.60
CA LYS A 53 8.04 -8.70 0.18
C LYS A 53 8.65 -8.00 -1.04
N GLU A 54 7.82 -7.67 -2.02
CA GLU A 54 8.28 -7.02 -3.25
C GLU A 54 8.78 -5.60 -2.99
N ILE A 55 7.99 -4.75 -2.31
CA ILE A 55 8.39 -3.36 -2.06
C ILE A 55 9.66 -3.28 -1.18
N LEU A 56 9.80 -4.19 -0.21
CA LEU A 56 11.02 -4.30 0.61
C LEU A 56 12.22 -4.71 -0.25
N THR A 57 12.05 -5.69 -1.14
CA THR A 57 13.13 -6.17 -2.03
C THR A 57 13.60 -5.06 -2.98
N LEU A 58 12.66 -4.29 -3.54
CA LEU A 58 12.96 -3.18 -4.45
C LEU A 58 13.62 -2.00 -3.74
N SER A 59 13.25 -1.76 -2.48
CA SER A 59 13.74 -0.63 -1.71
C SER A 59 14.98 -0.97 -0.86
N TYR A 60 15.39 -2.23 -0.83
CA TYR A 60 16.53 -2.65 -0.02
C TYR A 60 17.85 -2.20 -0.66
N SER A 61 18.64 -1.46 0.11
CA SER A 61 19.96 -1.01 -0.31
C SER A 61 21.01 -2.03 0.11
N LYS A 62 21.60 -2.72 -0.87
CA LYS A 62 22.68 -3.69 -0.62
C LYS A 62 23.95 -3.04 -0.07
N SER A 63 24.16 -1.75 -0.33
CA SER A 63 25.37 -1.05 0.10
C SER A 63 25.33 -0.62 1.57
N SER A 64 24.16 -0.19 2.06
CA SER A 64 23.97 0.17 3.47
C SER A 64 23.57 -1.02 4.34
N GLY A 65 23.07 -2.10 3.75
CA GLY A 65 22.57 -3.27 4.48
C GLY A 65 21.24 -3.03 5.20
N GLU A 66 20.67 -1.83 5.07
CA GLU A 66 19.49 -1.37 5.80
C GLU A 66 18.43 -0.79 4.86
N LEU A 67 17.17 -0.94 5.28
CA LEU A 67 16.03 -0.31 4.64
C LEU A 67 15.70 1.00 5.33
N THR A 68 15.78 2.12 4.60
CA THR A 68 15.46 3.45 5.12
C THR A 68 14.18 3.99 4.52
N TYR A 69 13.60 5.02 5.15
CA TYR A 69 12.46 5.76 4.61
C TYR A 69 12.78 6.39 3.25
N GLU A 70 14.00 6.90 3.07
CA GLU A 70 14.43 7.49 1.79
C GLU A 70 14.35 6.45 0.66
N ASN A 71 14.76 5.21 0.93
CA ASN A 71 14.66 4.15 -0.07
C ASN A 71 13.20 3.86 -0.44
N LEU A 72 12.30 3.74 0.55
CA LEU A 72 10.88 3.47 0.31
C LEU A 72 10.19 4.60 -0.47
N SER A 73 10.39 5.85 -0.04
CA SER A 73 9.81 7.02 -0.72
C SER A 73 10.39 7.21 -2.14
N ARG A 74 11.68 6.90 -2.35
CA ARG A 74 12.27 6.88 -3.70
C ARG A 74 11.64 5.79 -4.58
N THR A 75 11.53 4.56 -4.11
CA THR A 75 10.89 3.46 -4.85
C THR A 75 9.45 3.81 -5.24
N GLN A 76 8.70 4.37 -4.29
CA GLN A 76 7.35 4.87 -4.50
C GLN A 76 7.29 5.92 -5.61
N SER A 77 8.20 6.90 -5.58
CA SER A 77 8.23 8.01 -6.54
C SER A 77 8.70 7.60 -7.94
N GLN A 78 9.53 6.56 -8.05
CA GLN A 78 10.08 6.09 -9.33
C GLN A 78 9.15 5.13 -10.09
N LEU A 79 8.31 4.38 -9.37
CA LEU A 79 7.49 3.32 -9.95
C LEU A 79 6.00 3.67 -9.88
N SER A 80 5.38 3.89 -11.05
CA SER A 80 3.96 4.28 -11.16
C SER A 80 2.98 3.35 -10.41
N ARG A 81 3.28 2.05 -10.35
CA ARG A 81 2.49 1.05 -9.60
C ARG A 81 2.43 1.26 -8.08
N TYR A 82 3.29 2.12 -7.53
CA TYR A 82 3.28 2.51 -6.12
C TYR A 82 2.78 3.95 -5.91
N SER A 83 2.26 4.62 -6.95
CA SER A 83 1.74 5.99 -6.86
C SER A 83 0.65 6.19 -5.81
N PHE A 84 -0.15 5.15 -5.54
CA PHE A 84 -1.18 5.15 -4.48
C PHE A 84 -0.61 5.34 -3.07
N LEU A 85 0.70 5.18 -2.87
CA LEU A 85 1.39 5.43 -1.61
C LEU A 85 1.89 6.87 -1.48
N SER A 86 1.72 7.73 -2.48
CA SER A 86 2.29 9.10 -2.48
C SER A 86 1.86 9.93 -1.28
N ASP A 87 0.60 9.81 -0.87
CA ASP A 87 0.05 10.54 0.29
C ASP A 87 0.53 9.95 1.63
N ILE A 88 0.92 8.68 1.65
CA ILE A 88 1.34 7.95 2.86
C ILE A 88 2.87 7.96 3.03
N LEU A 89 3.62 7.92 1.93
CA LEU A 89 5.08 7.84 1.85
C LEU A 89 5.65 8.96 0.95
N PRO A 90 5.40 10.25 1.27
CA PRO A 90 5.91 11.33 0.47
C PRO A 90 7.45 11.41 0.53
N PRO A 91 8.13 11.72 -0.59
CA PRO A 91 9.56 12.01 -0.57
C PRO A 91 9.83 13.24 0.29
N LYS A 92 10.86 13.16 1.12
CA LYS A 92 11.30 14.31 1.91
C LYS A 92 11.91 15.33 0.97
N ILE A 93 11.47 16.58 1.11
CA ILE A 93 12.00 17.73 0.39
C ILE A 93 12.35 18.82 1.40
N THR A 94 13.40 19.56 1.10
CA THR A 94 13.79 20.76 1.82
C THR A 94 12.89 21.94 1.45
N PHE A 95 12.85 22.97 2.29
CA PHE A 95 12.12 24.20 1.98
C PHE A 95 12.58 24.85 0.66
N LYS A 96 13.89 24.75 0.37
CA LYS A 96 14.47 25.25 -0.88
C LYS A 96 13.88 24.51 -2.10
N GLU A 97 13.93 23.18 -2.09
CA GLU A 97 13.36 22.34 -3.16
C GLU A 97 11.85 22.55 -3.30
N TRP A 98 11.14 22.71 -2.19
CA TRP A 98 9.72 23.03 -2.21
C TRP A 98 9.46 24.37 -2.91
N THR A 99 10.24 25.40 -2.57
CA THR A 99 10.11 26.74 -3.16
C THR A 99 10.37 26.68 -4.66
N GLU A 100 11.44 26.01 -5.10
CA GLU A 100 11.75 25.86 -6.52
C GLU A 100 10.64 25.10 -7.28
N LYS A 101 10.11 24.03 -6.67
CA LYS A 101 9.16 23.13 -7.34
C LYS A 101 7.71 23.63 -7.33
N TYR A 102 7.27 24.32 -6.27
CA TYR A 102 5.84 24.61 -6.05
C TYR A 102 5.50 26.10 -5.90
N LYS A 103 6.47 27.00 -5.72
CA LYS A 103 6.18 28.43 -5.48
C LYS A 103 5.34 29.06 -6.60
N HIS A 104 5.63 28.74 -7.86
CA HIS A 104 4.92 29.26 -9.02
C HIS A 104 3.44 28.84 -9.07
N LEU A 105 3.11 27.62 -8.60
CA LEU A 105 1.73 27.11 -8.55
C LEU A 105 0.90 27.89 -7.51
N TYR A 106 1.55 28.28 -6.41
CA TYR A 106 0.93 29.05 -5.35
C TYR A 106 0.73 30.52 -5.77
N GLU A 107 1.75 31.14 -6.37
CA GLU A 107 1.66 32.51 -6.89
C GLU A 107 0.59 32.63 -7.99
N GLN A 108 0.43 31.62 -8.85
CA GLN A 108 -0.69 31.57 -9.82
C GLN A 108 -2.06 31.46 -9.14
N SER A 109 -2.19 30.65 -8.08
CA SER A 109 -3.47 30.53 -7.36
C SER A 109 -3.90 31.84 -6.70
N TYR A 110 -2.96 32.62 -6.16
CA TYR A 110 -3.27 33.95 -5.61
C TYR A 110 -3.60 34.99 -6.69
N SER A 111 -2.94 34.92 -7.85
CA SER A 111 -3.27 35.80 -8.99
C SER A 111 -4.69 35.56 -9.51
N ILE A 112 -5.16 34.30 -9.49
CA ILE A 112 -6.51 33.91 -9.90
C ILE A 112 -7.56 34.29 -8.84
N LEU A 113 -7.23 34.20 -7.55
CA LEU A 113 -8.14 34.59 -6.45
C LEU A 113 -8.29 36.12 -6.27
N CYS A 114 -7.40 36.92 -6.85
CA CYS A 114 -7.45 38.38 -6.81
C CYS A 114 -8.11 39.03 -8.05
N LEU A 115 -8.73 38.23 -8.92
CA LEU A 115 -9.58 38.67 -10.04
C LEU A 115 -11.03 38.26 -9.80
#